data_AF-A0A2E6GPL5-F1
#
_entry.id   AF-A0A2E6GPL5-F1
#
_cell.length_a   1.000
_cell.length_b   1.000
_cell.length_c   1.000
_cell.angle_alpha   90.00
_cell.angle_beta   90.00
_cell.angle_gamma   90.00
#
_symmetry.space_group_name_H-M   'P 1'
#
loop_
_entity.id
_entity.type
_entity.pdbx_description
1 polymer ?
#
loop_
_entity_poly.entity_id
_entity_poly.type
_entity_poly.pdbx_seq_one_letter_code
_entity_poly.pdbx_strand_id
1 'polypeptide(L)'
;MPKAVWNGVALAESDKIAHVEGNAYFPNKTVNWDHVVRNEDVPDTFCHWKGFASYFDVVVAGEENQGAAWHYETPYDEASLIKDHIAFWKGVEIIDGPEGRGLVEAIPSQRGDKSGWEALCWLIRHSEKSTLNAQDIIENTDITEETFDDAWQMPDVQRYAMRYRWTIESRSPLVLQKSEGDPVDVN
;
A
#
# COMPACT_ATOMS: atom_id res chain seq x y z
N MET A 1 -13.97 21.48 9.54
CA MET A 1 -13.61 21.12 8.14
C MET A 1 -12.34 20.32 8.24
N PRO A 2 -12.23 19.15 7.57
CA PRO A 2 -11.07 18.29 7.70
C PRO A 2 -9.74 19.03 7.50
N LYS A 3 -8.77 18.78 8.39
CA LYS A 3 -7.39 19.30 8.28
C LYS A 3 -6.38 18.22 8.58
N ALA A 4 -5.28 18.20 7.83
CA ALA A 4 -4.06 17.49 8.20
C ALA A 4 -3.11 18.48 8.89
N VAL A 5 -2.68 18.18 10.12
CA VAL A 5 -1.85 19.06 10.95
C VAL A 5 -0.65 18.31 11.49
N TRP A 6 0.53 18.91 11.38
CA TRP A 6 1.73 18.38 12.01
C TRP A 6 2.55 19.51 12.64
N ASN A 7 3.01 19.30 13.88
CA ASN A 7 3.71 20.33 14.67
C ASN A 7 2.97 21.69 14.71
N GLY A 8 1.63 21.65 14.79
CA GLY A 8 0.77 22.84 14.84
C GLY A 8 0.58 23.56 13.50
N VAL A 9 1.17 23.07 12.40
CA VAL A 9 1.04 23.64 11.06
C VAL A 9 0.07 22.83 10.22
N ALA A 10 -0.87 23.51 9.56
CA ALA A 10 -1.80 22.88 8.63
C ALA A 10 -1.10 22.55 7.31
N LEU A 11 -1.05 21.25 6.99
CA LEU A 11 -0.50 20.70 5.76
C LEU A 11 -1.53 20.63 4.65
N ALA A 12 -2.81 20.42 4.99
CA ALA A 12 -3.92 20.44 4.06
C ALA A 12 -5.23 20.77 4.78
N GLU A 13 -6.18 21.39 4.08
CA GLU A 13 -7.53 21.67 4.59
C GLU A 13 -8.54 21.62 3.45
N SER A 14 -9.57 20.79 3.56
CA SER A 14 -10.61 20.67 2.54
C SER A 14 -11.91 20.05 3.06
N ASP A 15 -13.04 20.48 2.51
CA ASP A 15 -14.34 19.80 2.65
C ASP A 15 -14.57 18.70 1.60
N LYS A 16 -13.71 18.63 0.58
CA LYS A 16 -13.80 17.69 -0.55
C LYS A 16 -12.68 16.67 -0.48
N ILE A 17 -12.71 15.86 0.56
CA ILE A 17 -11.75 14.77 0.75
C ILE A 17 -12.34 13.43 0.28
N ALA A 18 -11.45 12.54 -0.15
CA ALA A 18 -11.77 11.13 -0.30
C ALA A 18 -11.48 10.38 1.01
N HIS A 19 -12.23 9.32 1.29
CA HIS A 19 -12.04 8.50 2.49
C HIS A 19 -11.86 7.04 2.09
N VAL A 20 -10.67 6.49 2.30
CA VAL A 20 -10.31 5.12 1.87
C VAL A 20 -9.53 4.38 2.94
N GLU A 21 -10.01 3.20 3.32
CA GLU A 21 -9.46 2.30 4.34
C GLU A 21 -9.20 2.94 5.72
N GLY A 22 -9.88 4.04 6.04
CA GLY A 22 -9.69 4.82 7.27
C GLY A 22 -8.79 6.04 7.10
N ASN A 23 -8.27 6.30 5.90
CA ASN A 23 -7.39 7.43 5.61
C ASN A 23 -8.15 8.55 4.91
N ALA A 24 -7.90 9.78 5.34
CA ALA A 24 -8.37 10.98 4.65
C ALA A 24 -7.39 11.37 3.54
N TYR A 25 -7.90 11.45 2.32
CA TYR A 25 -7.18 11.85 1.13
C TYR A 25 -7.62 13.27 0.76
N PHE A 26 -6.70 14.23 0.82
CA PHE A 26 -6.92 15.63 0.51
C PHE A 26 -6.55 15.93 -0.94
N PRO A 27 -7.34 16.72 -1.69
CA PRO A 27 -6.97 17.10 -3.04
C PRO A 27 -5.60 17.77 -3.08
N ASN A 28 -4.75 17.43 -4.04
CA ASN A 28 -3.40 17.98 -4.18
C ASN A 28 -3.34 19.52 -4.14
N LYS A 29 -4.36 20.18 -4.68
CA LYS A 29 -4.50 21.65 -4.72
C LYS A 29 -4.78 22.29 -3.37
N THR A 30 -5.17 21.52 -2.36
CA THR A 30 -5.41 22.01 -0.99
C THR A 30 -4.26 21.72 -0.05
N VAL A 31 -3.18 21.10 -0.56
CA VAL A 31 -1.96 20.81 0.19
C VAL A 31 -1.07 22.04 0.18
N ASN A 32 -0.50 22.36 1.33
CA ASN A 32 0.54 23.36 1.47
C ASN A 32 1.90 22.73 1.10
N TRP A 33 2.27 22.89 -0.17
CA TRP A 33 3.50 22.34 -0.74
C TRP A 33 4.79 22.97 -0.19
N ASP A 34 4.71 24.08 0.56
CA ASP A 34 5.87 24.64 1.27
C ASP A 34 6.36 23.70 2.40
N HIS A 35 5.51 22.76 2.84
CA HIS A 35 5.80 21.79 3.89
C HIS A 35 5.81 20.33 3.42
N VAL A 36 5.58 20.07 2.14
CA VAL A 36 5.48 18.71 1.59
C VAL A 36 6.43 18.57 0.41
N VAL A 37 7.43 17.71 0.56
CA VAL A 37 8.53 17.57 -0.42
C VAL A 37 8.60 16.13 -0.89
N ARG A 38 8.79 15.90 -2.19
CA ARG A 38 8.92 14.54 -2.74
C ARG A 38 10.09 13.84 -2.06
N ASN A 39 9.86 12.65 -1.52
CA ASN A 39 10.93 11.82 -1.01
C ASN A 39 11.45 10.95 -2.17
N GLU A 40 12.70 11.18 -2.57
CA GLU A 40 13.37 10.45 -3.65
C GLU A 40 14.10 9.18 -3.13
N ASP A 41 14.29 9.07 -1.81
CA ASP A 41 15.00 7.96 -1.16
C ASP A 41 14.06 6.80 -0.78
N VAL A 42 12.77 7.07 -0.61
CA VAL A 42 11.75 6.07 -0.28
C VAL A 42 11.18 5.52 -1.59
N PRO A 43 11.37 4.23 -1.89
CA PRO A 43 10.82 3.64 -3.10
C PRO A 43 9.29 3.61 -3.05
N ASP A 44 8.69 3.68 -4.24
CA ASP A 44 7.25 3.45 -4.37
C ASP A 44 6.88 2.07 -3.83
N THR A 45 5.70 1.96 -3.21
CA THR A 45 5.20 0.66 -2.74
C THR A 45 3.95 0.24 -3.49
N PHE A 46 3.86 -1.07 -3.76
CA PHE A 46 2.74 -1.65 -4.48
C PHE A 46 1.55 -1.97 -3.55
N CYS A 47 0.35 -1.57 -3.95
CA CYS A 47 -0.90 -2.04 -3.37
C CYS A 47 -1.73 -2.75 -4.44
N HIS A 48 -2.02 -4.04 -4.23
CA HIS A 48 -2.74 -4.89 -5.19
C HIS A 48 -4.08 -4.33 -5.69
N TRP A 49 -4.75 -3.41 -4.99
CA TRP A 49 -6.02 -2.81 -5.44
C TRP A 49 -5.97 -1.30 -5.65
N LYS A 50 -4.92 -0.61 -5.19
CA LYS A 50 -4.79 0.85 -5.37
C LYS A 50 -3.73 1.25 -6.39
N GLY A 51 -2.75 0.39 -6.69
CA GLY A 51 -1.60 0.71 -7.54
C GLY A 51 -0.36 1.07 -6.74
N PHE A 52 0.51 1.90 -7.32
CA PHE A 52 1.78 2.32 -6.71
C PHE A 52 1.63 3.61 -5.90
N ALA A 53 2.09 3.57 -4.65
CA ALA A 53 2.13 4.72 -3.76
C ALA A 53 3.53 5.33 -3.77
N SER A 54 3.61 6.64 -4.04
CA SER A 54 4.82 7.43 -3.87
C SER A 54 4.73 8.28 -2.60
N TYR A 55 5.89 8.61 -2.03
CA TYR A 55 5.98 9.21 -0.70
C TYR A 55 6.55 10.63 -0.72
N PHE A 56 6.14 11.42 0.28
CA PHE A 56 6.62 12.75 0.54
C PHE A 56 7.02 12.90 1.99
N ASP A 57 8.04 13.69 2.22
CA ASP A 57 8.42 14.17 3.53
C ASP A 57 7.56 15.36 3.92
N VAL A 58 7.28 15.47 5.22
CA VAL A 58 6.68 16.66 5.80
C VAL A 58 7.75 17.43 6.56
N VAL A 59 7.96 18.69 6.21
CA VAL A 59 8.99 19.54 6.82
C VAL A 59 8.37 20.78 7.46
N VAL A 60 8.48 20.89 8.78
CA VAL A 60 7.94 22.00 9.56
C VAL A 60 8.99 22.48 10.56
N ALA A 61 9.32 23.77 10.50
CA ALA A 61 10.27 24.42 11.42
C ALA A 61 11.65 23.73 11.53
N GLY A 62 12.11 23.08 10.46
CA GLY A 62 13.39 22.37 10.42
C GLY A 62 13.34 20.93 10.95
N GLU A 63 12.17 20.47 11.41
CA GLU A 63 11.92 19.05 11.68
C GLU A 63 11.35 18.38 10.43
N GLU A 64 11.79 17.14 10.18
CA GLU A 64 11.40 16.33 9.04
C GLU A 64 10.70 15.06 9.51
N ASN A 65 9.53 14.79 8.94
CA ASN A 65 8.80 13.55 9.11
C ASN A 65 8.86 12.74 7.81
N GLN A 66 9.80 11.80 7.77
CA GLN A 66 10.16 11.13 6.54
C GLN A 66 9.05 10.20 6.03
N GLY A 67 8.65 10.38 4.77
CA GLY A 67 7.61 9.63 4.09
C GLY A 67 6.25 9.74 4.77
N ALA A 68 5.96 10.85 5.46
CA ALA A 68 4.75 11.06 6.25
C ALA A 68 3.50 11.43 5.43
N ALA A 69 3.67 11.61 4.13
CA ALA A 69 2.58 11.75 3.18
C ALA A 69 2.76 10.79 2.01
N TRP A 70 1.67 10.37 1.39
CA TRP A 70 1.71 9.52 0.19
C TRP A 70 0.60 9.86 -0.79
N HIS A 71 0.82 9.52 -2.05
CA HIS A 71 -0.18 9.63 -3.10
C HIS A 71 -0.10 8.44 -4.06
N TYR A 72 -1.20 8.17 -4.76
CA TYR A 72 -1.23 7.25 -5.88
C TYR A 72 -1.31 8.10 -7.15
N GLU A 73 -0.23 8.14 -7.94
CA GLU A 73 -0.18 8.93 -9.18
C GLU A 73 -1.14 8.38 -10.24
N THR A 74 -1.10 7.06 -10.43
CA THR A 74 -1.97 6.33 -11.35
C THR A 74 -2.72 5.24 -10.59
N PRO A 75 -3.71 5.60 -9.76
CA PRO A 75 -4.47 4.58 -9.04
C PRO A 75 -5.26 3.72 -10.01
N TYR A 76 -5.50 2.47 -9.65
CA TYR A 76 -6.41 1.61 -10.40
C TYR A 76 -7.86 2.13 -10.35
N ASP A 77 -8.69 1.66 -11.27
CA ASP A 77 -10.07 2.14 -11.45
C ASP A 77 -10.90 2.01 -10.15
N GLU A 78 -10.68 0.92 -9.40
CA GLU A 78 -11.32 0.65 -8.11
C GLU A 78 -10.95 1.70 -7.04
N ALA A 79 -9.79 2.35 -7.18
CA ALA A 79 -9.29 3.40 -6.31
C ALA A 79 -9.26 4.78 -7.00
N SER A 80 -9.96 4.96 -8.12
CA SER A 80 -9.95 6.22 -8.88
C SER A 80 -10.37 7.46 -8.08
N LEU A 81 -11.13 7.28 -6.99
CA LEU A 81 -11.55 8.34 -6.08
C LEU A 81 -10.37 9.11 -5.44
N ILE A 82 -9.21 8.45 -5.26
CA ILE A 82 -8.02 9.06 -4.64
C ILE A 82 -7.00 9.57 -5.66
N LYS A 83 -7.35 9.57 -6.95
CA LYS A 83 -6.53 10.21 -7.98
C LYS A 83 -6.36 11.70 -7.67
N ASP A 84 -5.15 12.22 -7.80
CA ASP A 84 -4.81 13.61 -7.50
C ASP A 84 -5.05 14.01 -6.03
N HIS A 85 -4.98 13.05 -5.10
CA HIS A 85 -5.08 13.29 -3.66
C HIS A 85 -3.84 12.80 -2.89
N ILE A 86 -3.60 13.41 -1.74
CA ILE A 86 -2.55 13.06 -0.78
C ILE A 86 -3.17 12.66 0.54
N ALA A 87 -2.68 11.58 1.15
CA ALA A 87 -2.98 11.21 2.52
C ALA A 87 -1.74 11.35 3.41
N PHE A 88 -1.96 11.42 4.74
CA PHE A 88 -0.93 11.67 5.74
C PHE A 88 -1.01 10.66 6.90
N TRP A 89 0.13 10.33 7.49
CA TRP A 89 0.27 9.37 8.61
C TRP A 89 1.50 9.74 9.48
N LYS A 90 2.04 8.79 10.26
CA LYS A 90 3.24 8.98 11.10
C LYS A 90 3.14 10.19 12.05
N GLY A 91 1.99 10.31 12.73
CA GLY A 91 1.75 11.37 13.72
C GLY A 91 1.23 12.68 13.14
N VAL A 92 0.98 12.77 11.83
CA VAL A 92 0.13 13.85 11.28
C VAL A 92 -1.30 13.64 11.78
N GLU A 93 -1.87 14.65 12.43
CA GLU A 93 -3.21 14.61 13.00
C GLU A 93 -4.25 15.00 11.96
N ILE A 94 -5.33 14.23 11.87
CA ILE A 94 -6.50 14.56 11.04
C ILE A 94 -7.61 15.12 11.94
N ILE A 95 -7.79 16.45 11.93
CA ILE A 95 -8.82 17.16 12.70
C ILE A 95 -10.10 17.22 11.87
N ASP A 96 -11.27 17.01 12.50
CA ASP A 96 -12.58 16.96 11.85
C ASP A 96 -12.65 15.99 10.65
N GLY A 97 -11.83 14.94 10.68
CA GLY A 97 -11.76 13.93 9.63
C GLY A 97 -12.99 13.02 9.59
N PRO A 98 -13.13 12.22 8.53
CA PRO A 98 -14.23 11.28 8.41
C PRO A 98 -14.02 10.08 9.35
N GLU A 99 -15.09 9.60 9.97
CA GLU A 99 -15.05 8.41 10.83
C GLU A 99 -15.27 7.11 10.05
N GLY A 100 -14.78 5.99 10.57
CA GLY A 100 -14.92 4.67 9.97
C GLY A 100 -13.85 4.36 8.93
N ARG A 101 -14.19 3.56 7.92
CA ARG A 101 -13.21 3.12 6.89
C ARG A 101 -13.39 3.76 5.52
N GLY A 102 -14.53 4.40 5.25
CA GLY A 102 -14.83 4.91 3.91
C GLY A 102 -14.91 3.80 2.87
N LEU A 103 -14.39 4.07 1.67
CA LEU A 103 -14.21 3.05 0.64
C LEU A 103 -13.17 2.02 1.09
N VAL A 104 -13.52 0.76 0.95
CA VAL A 104 -12.59 -0.37 1.11
C VAL A 104 -12.57 -1.16 -0.18
N GLU A 105 -11.53 -1.96 -0.35
CA GLU A 105 -11.43 -2.91 -1.44
C GLU A 105 -12.69 -3.78 -1.57
N ALA A 106 -13.09 -4.09 -2.80
CA ALA A 106 -14.20 -4.99 -3.08
C ALA A 106 -13.92 -6.44 -2.61
N ILE A 107 -14.98 -7.16 -2.26
CA ILE A 107 -14.93 -8.59 -1.94
C ILE A 107 -15.85 -9.34 -2.93
N PRO A 108 -15.33 -10.24 -3.78
CA PRO A 108 -13.93 -10.65 -3.88
C PRO A 108 -13.03 -9.55 -4.46
N SER A 109 -11.75 -9.58 -4.09
CA SER A 109 -10.74 -8.70 -4.66
C SER A 109 -10.56 -8.96 -6.15
N GLN A 110 -10.39 -7.89 -6.92
CA GLN A 110 -10.11 -7.99 -8.33
C GLN A 110 -8.60 -8.13 -8.53
N ARG A 111 -8.16 -9.27 -9.08
CA ARG A 111 -6.77 -9.42 -9.55
C ARG A 111 -6.48 -8.43 -10.68
N GLY A 112 -7.46 -8.21 -11.56
CA GLY A 112 -7.26 -7.48 -12.82
C GLY A 112 -6.25 -8.22 -13.71
N ASP A 113 -5.49 -7.47 -14.50
CA ASP A 113 -4.53 -8.02 -15.48
C ASP A 113 -3.13 -8.28 -14.89
N LYS A 114 -3.01 -8.33 -13.55
CA LYS A 114 -1.72 -8.50 -12.87
C LYS A 114 -1.12 -9.87 -13.17
N SER A 115 0.18 -9.88 -13.40
CA SER A 115 1.01 -11.07 -13.62
C SER A 115 2.32 -10.94 -12.83
N GLY A 116 3.14 -11.99 -12.85
CA GLY A 116 4.43 -12.01 -12.16
C GLY A 116 4.31 -11.70 -10.67
N TRP A 117 5.24 -10.88 -10.18
CA TRP A 117 5.36 -10.55 -8.77
C TRP A 117 4.15 -9.76 -8.23
N GLU A 118 3.47 -8.95 -9.05
CA GLU A 118 2.25 -8.24 -8.63
C GLU A 118 1.10 -9.22 -8.35
N ALA A 119 0.96 -10.24 -9.20
CA ALA A 119 0.00 -11.31 -8.99
C ALA A 119 0.37 -12.18 -7.79
N LEU A 120 1.67 -12.36 -7.50
CA LEU A 120 2.13 -13.05 -6.31
C LEU A 120 1.76 -12.31 -5.03
N CYS A 121 1.91 -10.98 -4.98
CA CYS A 121 1.41 -10.14 -3.88
C CYS A 121 -0.09 -10.32 -3.66
N TRP A 122 -0.87 -10.35 -4.74
CA TRP A 122 -2.31 -10.58 -4.69
C TRP A 122 -2.63 -11.98 -4.13
N LEU A 123 -1.97 -13.03 -4.66
CA LEU A 123 -2.16 -14.42 -4.24
C LEU A 123 -1.82 -14.62 -2.75
N ILE A 124 -0.70 -14.07 -2.29
CA ILE A 124 -0.25 -14.12 -0.89
C ILE A 124 -1.31 -13.56 0.07
N ARG A 125 -1.95 -12.46 -0.30
CA ARG A 125 -2.97 -11.80 0.52
C ARG A 125 -4.29 -12.57 0.54
N HIS A 126 -4.69 -13.09 -0.62
CA HIS A 126 -6.06 -13.57 -0.85
C HIS A 126 -6.20 -15.09 -0.85
N SER A 127 -5.10 -15.86 -0.81
CA SER A 127 -5.18 -17.31 -0.75
C SER A 127 -5.85 -17.78 0.54
N GLU A 128 -6.89 -18.60 0.38
CA GLU A 128 -7.53 -19.35 1.46
C GLU A 128 -6.69 -20.56 1.88
N LYS A 129 -5.73 -20.98 1.04
CA LYS A 129 -4.81 -22.07 1.36
C LYS A 129 -3.75 -21.59 2.35
N SER A 130 -3.36 -22.47 3.27
CA SER A 130 -2.18 -22.26 4.11
C SER A 130 -0.88 -22.74 3.44
N THR A 131 -0.97 -23.46 2.33
CA THR A 131 0.18 -23.97 1.58
C THR A 131 -0.02 -23.73 0.08
N LEU A 132 1.01 -23.26 -0.60
CA LEU A 132 1.03 -23.09 -2.07
C LEU A 132 2.20 -23.85 -2.66
N ASN A 133 1.95 -24.70 -3.65
CA ASN A 133 3.00 -25.39 -4.39
C ASN A 133 3.35 -24.66 -5.71
N ALA A 134 4.33 -25.18 -6.46
CA ALA A 134 4.71 -24.64 -7.77
C ALA A 134 3.53 -24.47 -8.74
N GLN A 135 2.60 -25.43 -8.78
CA GLN A 135 1.44 -25.39 -9.66
C GLN A 135 0.46 -24.29 -9.25
N ASP A 136 0.22 -24.12 -7.95
CA ASP A 136 -0.61 -23.03 -7.45
C ASP A 136 -0.03 -21.67 -7.84
N ILE A 137 1.29 -21.53 -7.76
CA ILE A 137 1.98 -20.27 -8.09
C ILE A 137 1.89 -20.00 -9.59
N ILE A 138 2.26 -20.95 -10.45
CA ILE A 138 2.27 -20.73 -11.91
C ILE A 138 0.87 -20.44 -12.45
N GLU A 139 -0.17 -21.14 -11.99
CA GLU A 139 -1.56 -20.95 -12.44
C GLU A 139 -2.12 -19.57 -12.08
N ASN A 140 -1.62 -18.95 -11.01
CA ASN A 140 -2.14 -17.69 -10.50
C ASN A 140 -1.27 -16.48 -10.84
N THR A 141 -0.03 -16.69 -11.30
CA THR A 141 0.96 -15.60 -11.42
C THR A 141 1.81 -15.63 -12.67
N ASP A 142 1.80 -16.72 -13.45
CA ASP A 142 2.73 -16.95 -14.56
C ASP A 142 4.21 -17.11 -14.13
N ILE A 143 4.48 -17.18 -12.82
CA ILE A 143 5.83 -17.42 -12.27
C ILE A 143 6.12 -18.92 -12.31
N THR A 144 7.23 -19.27 -12.95
CA THR A 144 7.78 -20.63 -12.99
C THR A 144 8.70 -20.90 -11.80
N GLU A 145 9.04 -22.16 -11.53
CA GLU A 145 10.02 -22.49 -10.48
C GLU A 145 11.40 -21.82 -10.71
N GLU A 146 11.77 -21.60 -11.98
CA GLU A 146 13.01 -20.94 -12.39
C GLU A 146 12.99 -19.44 -12.11
N THR A 147 11.85 -18.77 -12.29
CA THR A 147 11.71 -17.32 -12.10
C THR A 147 11.20 -16.93 -10.71
N PHE A 148 10.92 -17.94 -9.87
CA PHE A 148 10.33 -17.74 -8.55
C PHE A 148 11.22 -16.94 -7.62
N ASP A 149 12.52 -17.22 -7.58
CA ASP A 149 13.41 -16.55 -6.62
C ASP A 149 13.52 -15.06 -6.90
N ASP A 150 13.58 -14.65 -8.18
CA ASP A 150 13.58 -13.23 -8.56
C ASP A 150 12.28 -12.53 -8.14
N ALA A 151 11.13 -13.17 -8.40
CA ALA A 151 9.84 -12.63 -7.97
C ALA A 151 9.72 -12.56 -6.44
N TRP A 152 10.22 -13.58 -5.73
CA TRP A 152 10.21 -13.61 -4.27
C TRP A 152 11.07 -12.49 -3.68
N GLN A 153 12.25 -12.22 -4.24
CA GLN A 153 13.13 -11.14 -3.76
C GLN A 153 12.60 -9.72 -4.02
N MET A 154 11.52 -9.56 -4.77
CA MET A 154 10.89 -8.25 -4.95
C MET A 154 10.49 -7.66 -3.59
N PRO A 155 10.86 -6.40 -3.27
CA PRO A 155 10.60 -5.79 -1.97
C PRO A 155 9.12 -5.83 -1.57
N ASP A 156 8.21 -5.60 -2.52
CA ASP A 156 6.77 -5.69 -2.27
C ASP A 156 6.31 -7.12 -1.98
N VAL A 157 6.86 -8.12 -2.68
CA VAL A 157 6.54 -9.53 -2.38
C VAL A 157 7.02 -9.89 -0.98
N GLN A 158 8.22 -9.48 -0.59
CA GLN A 158 8.73 -9.67 0.78
C GLN A 158 7.84 -8.98 1.82
N ARG A 159 7.39 -7.75 1.55
CA ARG A 159 6.48 -7.02 2.43
C ARG A 159 5.12 -7.71 2.57
N TYR A 160 4.55 -8.21 1.48
CA TYR A 160 3.31 -9.01 1.50
C TYR A 160 3.51 -10.35 2.21
N ALA A 161 4.59 -11.05 1.92
CA ALA A 161 4.92 -12.32 2.56
C ALA A 161 5.07 -12.15 4.08
N MET A 162 5.81 -11.13 4.53
CA MET A 162 5.94 -10.80 5.95
C MET A 162 4.59 -10.43 6.57
N ARG A 163 3.85 -9.50 5.96
CA ARG A 163 2.53 -9.06 6.44
C ARG A 163 1.56 -10.21 6.62
N TYR A 164 1.52 -11.13 5.66
CA TYR A 164 0.60 -12.28 5.65
C TYR A 164 1.23 -13.58 6.14
N ARG A 165 2.44 -13.50 6.72
CA ARG A 165 3.17 -14.58 7.38
C ARG A 165 3.48 -15.80 6.51
N TRP A 166 3.83 -15.57 5.25
CA TRP A 166 4.28 -16.58 4.31
C TRP A 166 5.80 -16.73 4.32
N THR A 167 6.27 -17.97 4.28
CA THR A 167 7.69 -18.32 4.14
C THR A 167 7.87 -19.40 3.09
N ILE A 168 9.10 -19.53 2.59
CA ILE A 168 9.51 -20.67 1.78
C ILE A 168 9.79 -21.84 2.71
N GLU A 169 8.96 -22.89 2.66
CA GLU A 169 9.17 -24.14 3.41
C GLU A 169 10.17 -25.05 2.67
N SER A 170 10.07 -25.11 1.35
CA SER A 170 10.95 -25.90 0.49
C SER A 170 11.11 -25.23 -0.87
N ARG A 171 12.30 -25.33 -1.49
CA ARG A 171 12.54 -24.92 -2.89
C ARG A 171 12.48 -26.06 -3.89
N SER A 172 12.62 -27.31 -3.47
CA SER A 172 12.57 -28.49 -4.35
C SER A 172 11.93 -29.69 -3.62
N PRO A 173 10.61 -29.90 -3.76
CA PRO A 173 9.67 -29.10 -4.57
C PRO A 173 9.44 -27.72 -3.95
N LEU A 174 9.06 -26.72 -4.77
CA LEU A 174 8.66 -25.40 -4.26
C LEU A 174 7.37 -25.51 -3.44
N VAL A 175 7.47 -25.06 -2.18
CA VAL A 175 6.36 -24.98 -1.22
C VAL A 175 6.47 -23.69 -0.42
N LEU A 176 5.42 -22.86 -0.49
CA LEU A 176 5.21 -21.74 0.43
C LEU A 176 4.25 -22.15 1.52
N GLN A 177 4.53 -21.71 2.74
CA GLN A 177 3.73 -22.00 3.92
C GLN A 177 3.32 -20.71 4.61
N LYS A 178 2.03 -20.57 4.89
CA LYS A 178 1.46 -19.53 5.73
C LYS A 178 1.40 -20.03 7.17
N SER A 179 1.95 -19.25 8.09
CA SER A 179 1.77 -19.52 9.53
C SER A 179 0.48 -18.90 10.06
N GLU A 180 0.00 -19.41 11.19
CA GLU A 180 -1.22 -18.91 11.84
C GLU A 180 -1.04 -17.48 12.39
N GLY A 181 -2.17 -16.79 12.54
CA GLY A 181 -2.27 -15.47 13.16
C GLY A 181 -2.69 -14.36 12.20
N ASP A 182 -3.03 -13.22 12.79
CA ASP A 182 -3.46 -12.05 12.04
C ASP A 182 -2.32 -11.42 11.25
N PRO A 183 -2.64 -10.67 10.17
CA PRO A 183 -1.65 -9.90 9.45
C PRO A 183 -0.86 -8.97 10.38
N VAL A 184 0.46 -8.91 10.19
CA VAL A 184 1.34 -8.04 10.98
C VAL A 184 1.47 -6.67 10.32
N ASP A 185 1.65 -5.63 11.14
CA ASP A 185 1.98 -4.31 10.60
C ASP A 185 3.43 -4.28 10.13
N VAL A 186 3.64 -3.73 8.93
CA VAL A 186 4.93 -3.77 8.22
C VAL A 186 5.31 -2.39 7.66
N ASN A 187 4.58 -1.36 8.08
CA ASN A 187 4.74 0.03 7.65
C ASN A 187 5.45 0.88 8.72
#